data_AF-A0A7X9F8A2-F1
#
_entry.id   AF-A0A7X9F8A2-F1
#
_cell.length_a   1.000
_cell.length_b   1.000
_cell.length_c   1.000
_cell.angle_alpha   90.00
_cell.angle_beta   90.00
_cell.angle_gamma   90.00
#
_symmetry.space_group_name_H-M   'P 1'
#
loop_
_entity.id
_entity.type
_entity.pdbx_description
1 polymer ?
#
loop_
_entity_poly.entity_id
_entity_poly.type
_entity_poly.pdbx_seq_one_letter_code
_entity_poly.pdbx_strand_id
1 'polypeptide(L)'
;MSRINYNRRKFLRIGAAGAAGAIVLKGSASPSADLQEKTVATRILGRTNIKIPVISFGVMRADSPALCRAAWENGIILFDTAHGYQNGNNESMLGKPAK
;
A
#
# COMPACT_ATOMS: atom_id res chain seq x y z
N MET A 1 35.93 33.57 -14.79
CA MET A 1 34.85 32.56 -14.77
C MET A 1 33.52 33.19 -15.15
N SER A 2 32.92 32.81 -16.28
CA SER A 2 31.58 33.29 -16.68
C SER A 2 30.50 32.64 -15.79
N ARG A 3 29.77 33.45 -15.00
CA ARG A 3 28.60 32.98 -14.24
C ARG A 3 27.50 32.55 -15.20
N ILE A 4 27.12 31.28 -15.15
CA ILE A 4 26.02 30.75 -15.96
C ILE A 4 24.71 31.32 -15.40
N ASN A 5 24.05 32.19 -16.17
CA ASN A 5 22.74 32.72 -15.82
C ASN A 5 21.66 31.67 -16.08
N TYR A 6 21.09 31.10 -15.01
CA TYR A 6 20.04 30.08 -15.09
C TYR A 6 18.67 30.72 -15.31
N ASN A 7 18.21 30.74 -16.56
CA ASN A 7 16.84 31.14 -16.91
C ASN A 7 15.91 29.90 -16.88
N ARG A 8 14.62 30.08 -16.55
CA ARG A 8 13.60 29.02 -16.42
C ARG A 8 13.59 28.06 -17.61
N ARG A 9 13.76 28.58 -18.83
CA ARG A 9 13.83 27.79 -20.07
C ARG A 9 15.07 26.87 -20.13
N LYS A 10 16.23 27.35 -19.65
CA LYS A 10 17.45 26.51 -19.56
C LYS A 10 17.30 25.46 -18.48
N PHE A 11 16.72 25.80 -17.33
CA PHE A 11 16.44 24.85 -16.26
C PHE A 11 15.54 23.70 -16.74
N LEU A 12 14.43 24.01 -17.42
CA LEU A 12 13.52 23.00 -17.96
C LEU A 12 14.18 22.14 -19.04
N ARG A 13 15.02 22.72 -19.92
CA ARG A 13 15.76 21.95 -20.94
C ARG A 13 16.79 21.00 -20.32
N ILE A 14 17.50 21.44 -19.29
CA ILE A 14 18.47 20.61 -18.56
C ILE A 14 17.74 19.49 -17.79
N GLY A 15 16.63 19.81 -17.14
CA GLY A 15 15.78 18.83 -16.44
C GLY A 15 15.20 17.77 -17.40
N ALA A 16 14.69 18.19 -18.55
CA ALA A 16 14.16 17.28 -19.57
C ALA A 16 15.25 16.37 -20.18
N ALA A 17 16.44 16.91 -20.45
CA ALA A 17 17.57 16.12 -20.94
C ALA A 17 18.08 15.11 -19.88
N GLY A 18 18.11 15.50 -18.60
CA GLY A 18 18.46 14.61 -17.50
C GLY A 18 17.44 13.48 -17.31
N ALA A 19 16.14 13.77 -17.43
CA ALA A 19 15.08 12.76 -17.37
C ALA A 19 15.17 11.76 -18.53
N ALA A 20 15.45 12.22 -19.76
CA ALA A 20 15.63 11.34 -20.90
C ALA A 20 16.86 10.41 -20.74
N GLY A 21 17.97 10.92 -20.20
CA GLY A 21 19.15 10.10 -19.90
C GLY A 21 18.90 9.02 -18.84
N ALA A 22 18.07 9.33 -17.84
CA ALA A 22 17.69 8.38 -16.79
C ALA A 22 16.79 7.23 -17.31
N ILE A 23 16.00 7.48 -18.36
CA ILE A 23 15.15 6.46 -19.01
C ILE A 23 16.02 5.50 -19.83
N VAL A 24 16.99 6.00 -20.58
CA VAL A 24 17.90 5.18 -21.39
C VAL A 24 18.79 4.29 -20.51
N LEU A 25 19.25 4.78 -19.37
CA LEU A 25 20.06 4.00 -18.41
C LEU A 25 19.25 2.98 -17.60
N LYS A 26 17.92 3.12 -17.51
CA LYS A 26 17.04 2.16 -16.82
C LYS A 26 16.61 0.97 -17.71
N GLY A 27 16.99 0.95 -18.98
CA GLY A 27 16.55 -0.05 -19.98
C GLY A 27 17.04 -1.49 -19.78
N SER A 28 17.66 -1.85 -18.65
CA SER A 28 18.14 -3.23 -18.41
C SER A 28 17.92 -3.76 -16.99
N ALA A 29 17.21 -3.03 -16.15
CA ALA A 29 16.75 -3.54 -14.87
C ALA A 29 15.23 -3.75 -14.96
N SER A 30 14.83 -4.91 -15.51
CA SER A 30 13.52 -5.45 -15.18
C SER A 30 13.50 -5.59 -13.65
N PRO A 31 12.60 -4.90 -12.93
CA PRO A 31 12.33 -5.33 -11.58
C PRO A 31 11.64 -6.68 -11.77
N SER A 32 12.40 -7.76 -11.67
CA SER A 32 11.84 -9.01 -11.21
C SER A 32 11.32 -8.69 -9.82
N ALA A 33 10.08 -8.21 -9.77
CA ALA A 33 9.29 -8.20 -8.57
C ALA A 33 9.12 -9.67 -8.26
N ASP A 34 10.10 -10.20 -7.54
CA ASP A 34 9.97 -11.46 -6.84
C ASP A 34 8.64 -11.32 -6.13
N LEU A 35 7.67 -12.14 -6.52
CA LEU A 35 6.37 -12.19 -5.88
C LEU A 35 6.63 -12.80 -4.52
N GLN A 36 7.24 -12.02 -3.62
CA GLN A 36 7.25 -12.33 -2.21
C GLN A 36 5.79 -12.55 -1.87
N GLU A 37 5.51 -13.79 -1.48
CA GLU A 37 4.26 -14.14 -0.83
C GLU A 37 3.96 -13.00 0.15
N LYS A 38 2.87 -12.25 -0.09
CA LYS A 38 2.41 -11.18 0.80
C LYS A 38 1.83 -11.81 2.05
N THR A 39 2.62 -12.61 2.74
CA THR A 39 2.25 -13.31 3.95
C THR A 39 2.61 -12.40 5.11
N VAL A 40 1.58 -11.84 5.74
CA VAL A 40 1.76 -11.07 6.98
C VAL A 40 2.30 -12.02 8.04
N ALA A 41 3.43 -11.67 8.66
CA ALA A 41 4.03 -12.47 9.73
C ALA A 41 3.00 -12.73 10.85
N THR A 42 3.08 -13.90 11.49
CA THR A 42 2.16 -14.28 12.57
C THR A 42 2.88 -14.44 13.90
N ARG A 43 2.15 -14.25 15.01
CA ARG A 43 2.64 -14.43 16.39
C ARG A 43 1.57 -15.09 17.25
N ILE A 44 2.01 -15.71 18.34
CA ILE A 44 1.12 -16.25 19.36
C ILE A 44 0.54 -15.11 20.20
N LEU A 45 -0.78 -15.11 20.39
CA LEU A 45 -1.46 -14.13 21.22
C LEU A 45 -1.24 -14.43 22.72
N GLY A 46 -0.31 -13.72 23.36
CA GLY A 46 -0.03 -13.86 24.79
C GLY A 46 0.37 -15.30 25.18
N ARG A 47 -0.23 -15.84 26.24
CA ARG A 47 -0.06 -17.25 26.67
C ARG A 47 -1.09 -18.20 26.05
N THR A 48 -1.83 -17.74 25.04
CA THR A 48 -2.68 -18.63 24.26
C THR A 48 -1.82 -19.45 23.29
N ASN A 49 -2.39 -20.42 22.58
CA ASN A 49 -1.74 -21.06 21.42
C ASN A 49 -2.38 -20.58 20.09
N ILE A 50 -3.05 -19.43 20.11
CA ILE A 50 -3.72 -18.87 18.94
C ILE A 50 -2.70 -18.03 18.16
N LYS A 51 -2.47 -18.38 16.90
CA LYS A 51 -1.64 -17.59 15.98
C LYS A 51 -2.48 -16.48 15.34
N ILE A 52 -2.01 -15.25 15.45
CA ILE A 52 -2.63 -14.07 14.85
C ILE A 52 -1.62 -13.35 13.95
N PRO A 53 -2.06 -12.64 12.90
CA PRO A 53 -1.16 -11.78 12.13
C PRO A 53 -0.66 -10.62 12.98
N VAL A 54 0.59 -10.20 12.77
CA VAL A 54 1.19 -9.05 13.48
C VAL A 54 0.63 -7.71 13.00
N ILE A 55 -0.02 -7.69 11.83
CA ILE A 55 -0.75 -6.54 11.27
C ILE A 55 -2.21 -6.97 11.09
N SER A 56 -3.13 -6.16 11.61
CA SER A 56 -4.58 -6.30 11.45
C SER A 56 -5.18 -5.01 10.90
N PHE A 57 -6.44 -5.06 10.47
CA PHE A 57 -7.15 -3.90 9.93
C PHE A 57 -8.38 -3.56 10.77
N GLY A 58 -8.35 -2.42 11.46
CA GLY A 58 -9.49 -1.89 12.19
C GLY A 58 -10.45 -1.17 11.25
N VAL A 59 -11.69 -1.65 11.15
CA VAL A 59 -12.65 -1.11 10.19
C VAL A 59 -13.43 0.09 10.68
N MET A 60 -13.25 0.57 11.92
CA MET A 60 -14.01 1.68 12.52
C MET A 60 -14.29 2.85 11.57
N ARG A 61 -13.28 3.26 10.79
CA ARG A 61 -13.38 4.37 9.82
C ARG A 61 -13.36 3.93 8.36
N ALA A 62 -13.33 2.64 8.08
CA ALA A 62 -13.43 2.12 6.73
C ALA A 62 -14.88 2.28 6.27
N ASP A 63 -15.11 3.17 5.31
CA ASP A 63 -16.40 3.48 4.70
C ASP A 63 -16.55 2.86 3.29
N SER A 64 -15.50 2.18 2.81
CA SER A 64 -15.45 1.58 1.49
C SER A 64 -15.15 0.07 1.57
N PRO A 65 -16.04 -0.80 1.02
CA PRO A 65 -15.78 -2.23 0.92
C PRO A 65 -14.51 -2.55 0.12
N ALA A 66 -14.16 -1.70 -0.85
CA ALA A 66 -12.96 -1.86 -1.66
C ALA A 66 -11.68 -1.76 -0.83
N LEU A 67 -11.69 -0.96 0.26
CA LEU A 67 -10.55 -0.85 1.16
C LEU A 67 -10.33 -2.15 1.95
N CYS A 68 -11.41 -2.74 2.47
CA CYS A 68 -11.33 -4.04 3.14
C CYS A 68 -10.86 -5.15 2.19
N ARG A 69 -11.32 -5.11 0.93
CA ARG A 69 -10.86 -6.03 -0.11
C ARG A 69 -9.39 -5.87 -0.42
N ALA A 70 -8.93 -4.64 -0.63
CA ALA A 70 -7.51 -4.39 -0.89
C ALA A 70 -6.65 -4.87 0.28
N ALA A 71 -7.09 -4.67 1.52
CA ALA A 71 -6.41 -5.19 2.71
C ALA A 71 -6.31 -6.73 2.68
N TRP A 72 -7.41 -7.42 2.36
CA TRP A 72 -7.46 -8.88 2.21
C TRP A 72 -6.53 -9.39 1.11
N GLU A 73 -6.59 -8.79 -0.09
CA GLU A 73 -5.72 -9.13 -1.23
C GLU A 73 -4.23 -8.88 -0.96
N ASN A 74 -3.91 -8.03 0.02
CA ASN A 74 -2.55 -7.76 0.48
C ASN A 74 -2.15 -8.58 1.72
N GLY A 75 -2.92 -9.61 2.08
CA GLY A 75 -2.56 -10.59 3.10
C GLY A 75 -3.01 -10.25 4.52
N ILE A 76 -3.79 -9.18 4.72
CA ILE A 76 -4.40 -8.89 6.02
C ILE A 76 -5.63 -9.77 6.20
N ILE A 77 -5.58 -10.67 7.19
CA ILE A 77 -6.63 -11.67 7.44
C ILE A 77 -7.42 -11.43 8.74
N LEU A 78 -7.02 -10.46 9.56
CA LEU A 78 -7.69 -10.11 10.82
C LEU A 78 -8.29 -8.71 10.72
N PHE A 79 -9.62 -8.63 10.82
CA PHE A 79 -10.39 -7.39 10.77
C PHE A 79 -11.07 -7.14 12.11
N ASP A 80 -10.80 -5.98 12.72
CA ASP A 80 -11.43 -5.57 13.97
C ASP A 80 -12.67 -4.72 13.68
N THR A 81 -13.82 -5.13 14.23
CA THR A 81 -15.11 -4.44 14.11
C THR A 81 -15.84 -4.41 15.44
N ALA A 82 -16.83 -3.54 15.57
CA ALA A 82 -17.73 -3.49 16.70
C ALA A 82 -19.11 -2.96 16.27
N HIS A 83 -20.15 -3.32 17.03
CA HIS A 83 -21.52 -2.88 16.77
C HIS A 83 -21.67 -1.36 16.67
N GLY A 84 -20.93 -0.60 17.49
CA GLY A 84 -20.97 0.86 17.47
C GLY A 84 -20.28 1.50 16.25
N TYR A 85 -19.46 0.75 15.51
CA TYR A 85 -18.72 1.30 14.38
C TYR A 85 -19.66 1.60 13.21
N GLN A 86 -19.75 2.90 12.89
CA GLN A 86 -20.67 3.42 11.88
C GLN A 86 -22.11 2.91 12.05
N ASN A 87 -22.59 2.81 13.31
CA ASN A 87 -23.95 2.36 13.61
C ASN A 87 -24.27 0.96 13.04
N GLY A 88 -23.33 0.01 13.20
CA GLY A 88 -23.46 -1.37 12.72
C GLY A 88 -23.20 -1.57 11.22
N ASN A 89 -22.95 -0.49 10.47
CA ASN A 89 -22.70 -0.59 9.02
C ASN A 89 -21.40 -1.32 8.70
N ASN A 90 -20.39 -1.26 9.58
CA ASN A 90 -19.11 -1.91 9.34
C ASN A 90 -19.19 -3.44 9.43
N GLU A 91 -19.99 -3.97 10.36
CA GLU A 91 -20.29 -5.41 10.43
C GLU A 91 -21.05 -5.84 9.17
N SER A 92 -22.03 -5.04 8.74
CA SER A 92 -22.78 -5.28 7.50
C SER A 92 -21.89 -5.22 6.25
N MET A 93 -20.88 -4.34 6.24
CA MET A 93 -19.90 -4.24 5.15
C MET A 93 -19.02 -5.48 5.07
N LEU A 94 -18.49 -5.95 6.22
CA LEU A 94 -17.64 -7.15 6.29
C LEU A 94 -18.41 -8.44 6.00
N GLY A 95 -19.68 -8.52 6.39
CA GLY A 95 -20.52 -9.70 6.17
C GLY A 95 -20.99 -9.88 4.72
N LYS A 96 -20.89 -8.84 3.87
CA LYS A 96 -21.24 -8.97 2.45
C LYS A 96 -20.18 -9.82 1.74
N PRO A 97 -20.58 -10.81 0.92
CA PRO A 97 -19.63 -11.60 0.15
C PRO A 97 -18.82 -10.67 -0.75
N ALA A 98 -17.50 -10.86 -0.77
CA ALA A 98 -16.63 -10.15 -1.67
C ALA A 98 -16.96 -10.58 -3.12
N LYS A 99 -17.73 -9.75 -3.84
CA LYS A 99 -18.00 -9.92 -5.28
C LYS A 99 -16.78 -9.66 -6.14
#